data_AF-A0A0Q6D2W2-F1
#
_entry.id   AF-A0A0Q6D2W2-F1
#
_cell.length_a   1.000
_cell.length_b   1.000
_cell.length_c   1.000
_cell.angle_alpha   90.00
_cell.angle_beta   90.00
_cell.angle_gamma   90.00
#
_symmetry.space_group_name_H-M   'P 1'
#
loop_
_entity.id
_entity.type
_entity.pdbx_description
1 polymer ?
#
loop_
_entity_poly.entity_id
_entity_poly.type
_entity_poly.pdbx_seq_one_letter_code
_entity_poly.pdbx_strand_id
1 'polypeptide(L)'
;MRYFFHIRHHDEIVRDMEGAELEDAELARQEAVQCARDIIAERIRTGTPLHVDTTLEVRDAEDRVVLLLSFASVLLTGMTASEPVLDRGGHPPLSAKGFRRRQAH
;
A
#
# COMPACT_ATOMS: atom_id res chain seq x y z
N MET A 1 -22.11 10.82 -11.26
CA MET A 1 -21.04 11.82 -11.05
C MET A 1 -19.79 11.37 -11.81
N ARG A 2 -18.92 12.29 -12.24
CA ARG A 2 -17.66 11.94 -12.94
C ARG A 2 -16.53 11.87 -11.92
N TYR A 3 -15.73 10.82 -12.01
CA TYR A 3 -14.52 10.63 -11.20
C TYR A 3 -13.30 10.40 -12.09
N PHE A 4 -12.16 10.94 -11.70
CA PHE A 4 -10.91 10.85 -12.46
C PHE A 4 -9.86 10.06 -11.67
N PHE A 5 -9.17 9.13 -12.31
CA PHE A 5 -8.24 8.20 -11.65
C PHE A 5 -6.80 8.51 -12.05
N HIS A 6 -6.14 9.38 -11.30
CA HIS A 6 -4.79 9.83 -11.59
C HIS A 6 -3.75 8.91 -10.93
N ILE A 7 -2.75 8.47 -11.68
CA ILE A 7 -1.63 7.70 -11.12
C ILE A 7 -0.52 8.68 -10.77
N ARG A 8 -0.03 8.61 -9.53
CA ARG A 8 1.08 9.41 -9.06
C ARG A 8 2.25 8.51 -8.68
N HIS A 9 3.42 8.80 -9.22
CA HIS A 9 4.67 8.13 -8.92
C HIS A 9 5.79 9.18 -8.85
N HIS A 10 6.49 9.27 -7.71
CA HIS A 10 7.47 10.32 -7.46
C HIS A 10 6.91 11.74 -7.70
N ASP A 11 7.53 12.52 -8.60
CA ASP A 11 7.09 13.85 -9.05
C ASP A 11 6.22 13.81 -10.31
N GLU A 12 5.95 12.62 -10.85
CA GLU A 12 5.13 12.45 -12.05
C GLU A 12 3.68 12.13 -11.69
N ILE A 13 2.76 12.79 -12.41
CA ILE A 13 1.32 12.53 -12.33
C ILE A 13 0.83 12.21 -13.74
N VAL A 14 0.35 10.99 -13.92
CA VAL A 14 -0.38 10.58 -15.12
C VAL A 14 -1.86 10.85 -14.88
N ARG A 15 -2.38 11.88 -15.54
CA ARG A 15 -3.79 12.27 -15.42
C ARG A 15 -4.65 11.49 -16.38
N ASP A 16 -5.65 10.83 -15.82
CA ASP A 16 -6.82 10.37 -16.56
C ASP A 16 -7.75 11.55 -16.86
N MET A 17 -7.88 11.90 -18.14
CA MET A 17 -8.70 13.02 -18.62
C MET A 17 -10.12 12.59 -19.00
N GLU A 18 -10.36 11.29 -19.16
CA GLU A 18 -11.67 10.75 -19.56
C GLU A 18 -12.53 10.51 -18.32
N GLY A 19 -11.94 9.90 -17.29
CA GLY A 19 -12.63 9.55 -16.05
C GLY A 19 -13.79 8.57 -16.24
N ALA A 20 -14.41 8.12 -15.15
CA ALA A 20 -15.58 7.23 -15.17
C ALA A 20 -16.82 7.89 -14.59
N GLU A 21 -17.98 7.60 -15.19
CA GLU A 21 -19.28 8.04 -14.69
C GLU A 21 -19.81 6.99 -13.71
N LEU A 22 -19.83 7.35 -12.43
CA LEU A 22 -20.22 6.45 -11.34
C LEU A 22 -21.30 7.09 -10.48
N GLU A 23 -22.14 6.27 -9.87
CA GLU A 23 -23.28 6.75 -9.06
C GLU A 23 -22.81 7.53 -7.84
N ASP A 24 -21.80 7.00 -7.13
CA ASP A 24 -21.35 7.50 -5.85
C ASP A 24 -19.86 7.20 -5.58
N ALA A 25 -19.36 7.73 -4.45
CA ALA A 25 -17.96 7.61 -4.05
C ALA A 25 -17.55 6.18 -3.63
N GLU A 26 -18.49 5.32 -3.21
CA GLU A 26 -18.19 3.93 -2.86
C GLU A 26 -17.94 3.12 -4.13
N LEU A 27 -18.75 3.30 -5.18
CA LEU A 27 -18.45 2.75 -6.50
C LEU A 27 -17.11 3.27 -7.04
N ALA A 28 -16.82 4.56 -6.89
CA ALA A 28 -15.51 5.12 -7.27
C ALA A 28 -14.35 4.46 -6.53
N ARG A 29 -14.52 4.12 -5.25
CA ARG A 29 -13.52 3.37 -4.46
C ARG A 29 -13.35 1.95 -4.97
N GLN A 30 -14.43 1.25 -5.31
CA GLN A 30 -14.37 -0.12 -5.82
C GLN A 30 -13.66 -0.16 -7.18
N GLU A 31 -14.02 0.74 -8.09
CA GLU A 31 -13.37 0.90 -9.39
C GLU A 31 -11.88 1.26 -9.23
N ALA A 32 -11.54 2.16 -8.31
CA ALA A 32 -10.14 2.50 -8.03
C ALA A 32 -9.30 1.30 -7.60
N VAL A 33 -9.86 0.44 -6.73
CA VAL A 33 -9.19 -0.80 -6.30
C VAL A 33 -9.02 -1.75 -7.48
N GLN A 34 -10.04 -1.90 -8.33
CA GLN A 34 -9.98 -2.77 -9.49
C GLN A 34 -8.95 -2.27 -10.52
N CYS A 35 -8.98 -0.98 -10.87
CA CYS A 35 -7.98 -0.35 -11.74
C CYS A 35 -6.56 -0.53 -11.20
N ALA A 36 -6.35 -0.29 -9.90
CA ALA A 36 -5.04 -0.50 -9.29
C ALA A 36 -4.57 -1.96 -9.45
N ARG A 37 -5.45 -2.94 -9.19
CA ARG A 37 -5.14 -4.37 -9.38
C ARG A 37 -4.78 -4.69 -10.81
N ASP A 38 -5.51 -4.17 -11.78
CA ASP A 38 -5.26 -4.45 -13.21
C ASP A 38 -3.90 -3.90 -13.66
N ILE A 39 -3.56 -2.67 -13.24
CA ILE A 39 -2.26 -2.05 -13.54
C ILE A 39 -1.13 -2.84 -12.85
N ILE A 40 -1.30 -3.18 -11.57
CA ILE A 40 -0.32 -3.99 -10.82
C ILE A 40 -0.09 -5.32 -11.53
N ALA A 41 -1.17 -6.03 -11.87
CA ALA A 41 -1.11 -7.33 -12.52
C ALA A 41 -0.40 -7.23 -13.87
N GLU A 42 -0.68 -6.20 -14.66
CA GLU A 42 0.00 -5.98 -15.95
C GLU A 42 1.50 -5.71 -15.78
N ARG A 43 1.88 -4.88 -14.80
CA ARG A 43 3.31 -4.62 -14.52
C ARG A 43 4.04 -5.89 -14.08
N ILE A 44 3.42 -6.68 -13.21
CA ILE A 44 3.98 -7.97 -12.77
C ILE A 44 4.10 -8.92 -13.96
N ARG A 45 3.07 -9.04 -14.80
CA ARG A 45 3.06 -9.91 -15.99
C ARG A 45 4.16 -9.54 -16.98
N THR A 46 4.40 -8.25 -17.20
CA THR A 46 5.39 -7.75 -18.16
C THR A 46 6.81 -7.65 -17.58
N GLY A 47 6.98 -7.86 -16.27
CA GLY A 47 8.26 -7.64 -15.59
C GLY A 47 8.63 -6.15 -15.44
N THR A 48 7.65 -5.26 -15.60
CA THR A 48 7.85 -3.81 -15.41
C THR A 48 7.95 -3.50 -13.91
N PRO A 49 8.94 -2.70 -13.48
CA PRO A 49 9.05 -2.30 -12.08
C PRO A 49 7.77 -1.64 -11.55
N LEU A 50 7.38 -2.07 -10.35
CA LEU A 50 6.34 -1.41 -9.57
C LEU A 50 7.00 -0.69 -8.40
N HIS A 51 6.82 0.63 -8.34
CA HIS A 51 7.37 1.44 -7.27
C HIS A 51 6.40 1.52 -6.10
N VAL A 52 6.91 1.33 -4.88
CA VAL A 52 6.12 1.24 -3.64
C VAL A 52 5.41 2.55 -3.28
N ASP A 53 5.91 3.69 -3.76
CA ASP A 53 5.35 5.03 -3.60
C ASP A 53 4.28 5.35 -4.65
N THR A 54 3.98 4.42 -5.57
CA THR A 54 2.90 4.61 -6.56
C THR A 54 1.54 4.64 -5.87
N THR A 55 0.76 5.68 -6.18
CA THR A 55 -0.59 5.89 -5.64
C THR A 55 -1.59 6.17 -6.76
N LEU A 56 -2.83 5.71 -6.58
CA LEU A 56 -3.99 6.12 -7.37
C LEU A 56 -4.73 7.21 -6.60
N GLU A 57 -4.86 8.37 -7.19
CA GLU A 57 -5.63 9.49 -6.66
C GLU A 57 -6.94 9.59 -7.44
N VAL A 58 -8.06 9.44 -6.73
CA VAL A 58 -9.40 9.59 -7.30
C VAL A 58 -9.92 10.97 -6.98
N ARG A 59 -10.30 11.72 -8.01
CA ARG A 59 -10.88 13.07 -7.89
C ARG A 59 -12.31 13.11 -8.39
N ASP A 60 -13.14 13.96 -7.79
CA ASP A 60 -14.48 14.26 -8.31
C ASP A 60 -14.43 15.32 -9.43
N ALA A 61 -15.60 15.67 -9.96
CA ALA A 61 -15.75 16.71 -11.00
C ALA A 61 -15.38 18.13 -10.55
N GLU A 62 -15.28 18.38 -9.24
CA GLU A 62 -14.85 19.66 -8.66
C GLU A 62 -13.34 19.65 -8.33
N ASP A 63 -12.59 18.68 -8.85
CA ASP A 63 -11.16 18.47 -8.61
C ASP A 63 -10.82 18.16 -7.14
N ARG A 64 -11.80 17.71 -6.34
CA ARG A 64 -11.56 17.33 -4.94
C ARG A 64 -11.11 15.89 -4.86
N VAL A 65 -10.07 15.63 -4.07
CA VAL A 65 -9.58 14.26 -3.80
C VAL A 65 -10.60 13.52 -2.93
N VAL A 66 -11.16 12.45 -3.49
CA VAL A 66 -12.12 11.57 -2.83
C VAL A 66 -11.41 10.38 -2.18
N LEU A 67 -10.36 9.87 -2.84
CA LEU A 67 -9.61 8.71 -2.37
C LEU A 67 -8.15 8.80 -2.81
N LEU A 68 -7.24 8.38 -1.93
CA LEU A 68 -5.85 8.09 -2.27
C LEU A 68 -5.55 6.63 -1.92
N LEU A 69 -5.15 5.83 -2.91
CA LEU A 69 -4.94 4.39 -2.79
C LEU A 69 -3.49 4.03 -3.14
N SER A 70 -2.75 3.48 -2.18
CA SER A 70 -1.39 2.97 -2.42
C SER A 70 -1.42 1.60 -3.08
N PHE A 71 -0.62 1.42 -4.12
CA PHE A 71 -0.46 0.13 -4.80
C PHE A 71 0.12 -0.93 -3.87
N ALA A 72 1.04 -0.55 -2.98
CA ALA A 72 1.60 -1.46 -1.98
C ALA A 72 0.52 -2.01 -1.03
N SER A 73 -0.45 -1.18 -0.64
CA SER A 73 -1.56 -1.61 0.21
C SER A 73 -2.47 -2.61 -0.51
N VAL A 74 -2.75 -2.39 -1.81
CA VAL A 74 -3.54 -3.31 -2.63
C VAL A 74 -2.87 -4.69 -2.74
N LEU A 75 -1.56 -4.73 -2.94
CA LEU A 75 -0.79 -5.98 -2.98
C LEU A 75 -0.82 -6.74 -1.66
N LEU A 76 -0.64 -6.03 -0.53
CA LEU A 76 -0.57 -6.64 0.79
C LEU A 76 -1.93 -7.13 1.31
N THR A 77 -3.05 -6.72 0.69
CA THR A 77 -4.40 -7.07 1.16
C THR A 77 -4.66 -8.58 1.17
N GLY A 78 -4.00 -9.36 0.29
CA GLY A 78 -4.10 -10.82 0.26
C GLY A 78 -2.95 -11.56 0.95
N MET A 79 -1.99 -10.83 1.51
CA MET A 79 -0.80 -11.41 2.14
C MET A 79 -0.99 -11.47 3.65
N THR A 80 -1.07 -12.68 4.20
CA THR A 80 -0.95 -12.85 5.65
C THR A 80 0.53 -12.90 6.00
N ALA A 81 0.92 -12.21 7.08
CA ALA A 81 2.21 -12.48 7.66
C ALA A 81 2.19 -13.94 8.14
N SER A 82 3.08 -14.78 7.61
CA SER A 82 3.32 -16.08 8.24
C SER A 82 3.76 -15.81 9.67
N GLU A 83 3.20 -16.53 10.65
CA GLU A 83 3.72 -16.47 12.02
C GLU A 83 5.22 -16.77 11.96
N PRO A 84 6.07 -16.00 12.68
CA PRO A 84 7.46 -16.38 12.80
C PRO A 84 7.47 -17.77 13.45
N VAL A 85 7.97 -18.77 12.72
CA VAL A 85 8.31 -20.05 13.31
C VAL A 85 9.40 -19.76 14.35
N LEU A 86 8.98 -19.54 15.59
CA LEU A 86 9.86 -19.61 16.75
C LEU A 86 10.37 -21.04 16.78
N ASP A 87 11.61 -21.22 16.33
CA ASP A 87 12.35 -22.45 16.49
C ASP A 87 12.23 -22.89 17.97
N ARG A 88 11.43 -23.93 18.21
CA ARG A 88 11.29 -24.58 19.52
C ARG A 88 12.47 -25.54 19.77
N GLY A 89 13.62 -25.30 19.15
CA GLY A 89 14.90 -25.89 19.50
C GLY A 89 15.47 -25.20 20.73
N GLY A 90 15.28 -25.81 21.90
CA GLY A 90 15.71 -25.25 23.18
C GLY A 90 17.20 -24.92 23.24
N HIS A 91 17.52 -23.64 23.29
CA HIS A 91 18.76 -23.14 23.87
C HIS A 91 18.42 -22.00 24.83
N PRO A 92 18.67 -22.15 26.15
CA PRO A 92 18.50 -21.03 27.05
C PRO A 92 19.53 -19.95 26.71
N PRO A 93 19.18 -18.65 26.82
CA PRO A 93 20.17 -17.59 26.72
C PRO A 93 21.22 -17.81 27.81
N LEU A 94 22.49 -17.90 27.40
CA LEU A 94 23.62 -17.89 28.32
C LEU A 94 23.51 -16.65 29.20
N SER A 95 23.30 -16.89 30.49
CA SER A 95 23.23 -15.89 31.53
C SER A 95 24.51 -15.05 31.53
N ALA A 96 24.42 -13.81 31.05
CA ALA A 96 25.44 -12.80 31.31
C ALA A 96 25.31 -12.36 32.78
N LYS A 97 25.94 -13.15 33.66
CA LYS A 97 26.24 -12.76 35.03
C LYS A 97 26.95 -11.41 35.04
N GLY A 98 26.35 -10.46 35.78
CA GLY A 98 27.10 -9.61 36.70
C GLY A 98 27.48 -8.23 36.20
N PHE A 99 26.68 -7.23 36.58
CA PHE A 99 27.24 -5.99 37.12
C PHE A 99 26.27 -5.37 38.14
N ARG A 100 26.39 -5.79 39.40
CA ARG A 100 25.99 -4.93 40.53
C ARG A 100 27.15 -3.97 40.76
N ARG A 101 26.93 -2.66 40.63
CA ARG A 101 27.45 -1.69 41.59
C ARG A 101 26.43 -0.59 41.85
N ARG A 102 26.20 -0.38 43.14
CA ARG A 102 25.41 0.69 43.77
C ARG A 102 26.18 2.01 43.71
N GLN A 103 25.43 3.11 43.76
CA GLN A 103 25.53 4.28 44.68
C GLN A 103 25.02 5.52 43.91
N ALA A 104 23.93 6.19 44.29
CA ALA A 104 23.66 6.93 45.52
C ALA A 104 24.66 8.08 45.75
N HIS A 105 24.32 9.26 45.22
CA HIS A 105 24.38 10.54 45.94
C HIS A 105 23.53 11.59 45.22
#